data_AF-A0A9W9UTK9-F1
#
_entry.id   AF-A0A9W9UTK9-F1
#
_cell.length_a   1.000
_cell.length_b   1.000
_cell.length_c   1.000
_cell.angle_alpha   90.00
_cell.angle_beta   90.00
_cell.angle_gamma   90.00
#
_symmetry.space_group_name_H-M   'P 1'
#
loop_
_entity.id
_entity.type
_entity.pdbx_description
1 polymer ?
#
loop_
_entity_poly.entity_id
_entity_poly.type
_entity_poly.pdbx_seq_one_letter_code
_entity_poly.pdbx_strand_id
1 'polypeptide(L)'
;MDPFELLPPELIVQILLSTADFVGIESLLTVSPRVYAVFYERPSRSFQSVLEANSIASEDVVQRTIREVWLLHGPSFDEYLKFTDGVHGQLETDTRAYTHDTTVPKMMQISAQIQRLACLCLSTMRQNFVNAIGCTGVGSLQGPVRAQYAGRDFSWVEEANVFWILWHLRHYSDLHTRGSHENWPASSAERFAEYRERNSLHMYHAEMISVVSAILNDLGLNPIYSYPGLRECEESPEASWGYPVQTPLPRFHSFELEDTHITIWPPQPKPEDVDHHAFAFNFES
;
A
#
# COMPACT_ATOMS: atom_id res chain seq x y z
N MET A 1 -17.77 17.39 23.64
CA MET A 1 -17.11 16.72 24.78
C MET A 1 -16.42 15.50 24.22
N ASP A 2 -15.14 15.32 24.49
CA ASP A 2 -14.39 14.15 24.02
C ASP A 2 -14.86 12.90 24.79
N PRO A 3 -15.45 11.88 24.12
CA PRO A 3 -15.96 10.70 24.80
C PRO A 3 -14.84 9.82 25.40
N PHE A 4 -13.60 10.00 24.98
CA PHE A 4 -12.46 9.20 25.44
C PHE A 4 -11.89 9.68 26.78
N GLU A 5 -12.24 10.89 27.24
CA GLU A 5 -11.74 11.47 28.51
C GLU A 5 -12.06 10.61 29.74
N LEU A 6 -13.19 9.92 29.72
CA LEU A 6 -13.63 9.07 30.83
C LEU A 6 -13.15 7.62 30.70
N LEU A 7 -12.51 7.25 29.57
CA LEU A 7 -12.09 5.89 29.32
C LEU A 7 -10.69 5.62 29.90
N PRO A 8 -10.49 4.45 30.55
CA PRO A 8 -9.16 3.95 30.86
C PRO A 8 -8.31 3.79 29.59
N PRO A 9 -6.98 4.03 29.65
CA PRO A 9 -6.07 3.85 28.52
C PRO A 9 -6.21 2.50 27.83
N GLU A 10 -6.45 1.43 28.59
CA GLU A 10 -6.56 0.07 28.10
C GLU A 10 -7.77 -0.11 27.17
N LEU A 11 -8.90 0.53 27.49
CA LEU A 11 -10.08 0.50 26.63
C LEU A 11 -9.87 1.33 25.38
N ILE A 12 -9.13 2.44 25.47
CA ILE A 12 -8.76 3.25 24.30
C ILE A 12 -7.92 2.41 23.34
N VAL A 13 -6.88 1.74 23.84
CA VAL A 13 -6.05 0.83 23.05
C VAL A 13 -6.92 -0.27 22.43
N GLN A 14 -7.81 -0.88 23.19
CA GLN A 14 -8.70 -1.93 22.66
C GLN A 14 -9.61 -1.41 21.53
N ILE A 15 -10.14 -0.19 21.64
CA ILE A 15 -10.93 0.44 20.57
C ILE A 15 -10.06 0.60 19.32
N LEU A 16 -8.86 1.17 19.44
CA LEU A 16 -7.94 1.35 18.31
C LEU A 16 -7.62 0.02 17.61
N LEU A 17 -7.34 -1.03 18.37
CA LEU A 17 -7.04 -2.36 17.84
C LEU A 17 -8.26 -3.08 17.27
N SER A 18 -9.46 -2.81 17.78
CA SER A 18 -10.71 -3.40 17.25
C SER A 18 -11.14 -2.73 15.96
N THR A 19 -10.85 -1.43 15.83
CA THR A 19 -11.07 -0.67 14.60
C THR A 19 -10.08 -1.09 13.52
N ALA A 20 -8.79 -1.18 13.87
CA ALA A 20 -7.68 -1.60 12.99
C ALA A 20 -7.64 -0.91 11.61
N ASP A 21 -8.29 0.24 11.47
CA ASP A 21 -8.36 1.02 10.26
C ASP A 21 -7.52 2.31 10.43
N PHE A 22 -6.59 2.56 9.50
CA PHE A 22 -5.60 3.63 9.65
C PHE A 22 -6.23 5.02 9.53
N VAL A 23 -7.24 5.17 8.69
CA VAL A 23 -7.92 6.46 8.47
C VAL A 23 -8.67 6.92 9.70
N GLY A 24 -9.44 6.03 10.30
CA GLY A 24 -10.20 6.24 11.51
C GLY A 24 -9.28 6.44 12.70
N ILE A 25 -8.20 5.67 12.82
CA ILE A 25 -7.18 5.92 13.85
C ILE A 25 -6.53 7.30 13.67
N GLU A 26 -6.09 7.67 12.46
CA GLU A 26 -5.54 9.00 12.17
C GLU A 26 -6.55 10.12 12.52
N SER A 27 -7.83 9.90 12.20
CA SER A 27 -8.91 10.82 12.53
C SER A 27 -9.06 10.96 14.06
N LEU A 28 -9.08 9.84 14.80
CA LEU A 28 -9.17 9.82 16.25
C LEU A 28 -7.98 10.53 16.91
N LEU A 29 -6.76 10.30 16.41
CA LEU A 29 -5.55 10.97 16.88
C LEU A 29 -5.60 12.48 16.64
N THR A 30 -6.33 12.93 15.61
CA THR A 30 -6.49 14.35 15.29
C THR A 30 -7.55 15.02 16.16
N VAL A 31 -8.66 14.33 16.46
CA VAL A 31 -9.82 14.94 17.14
C VAL A 31 -9.84 14.74 18.66
N SER A 32 -9.14 13.72 19.18
CA SER A 32 -9.11 13.40 20.62
C SER A 32 -7.69 13.53 21.18
N PRO A 33 -7.39 14.58 21.97
CA PRO A 33 -6.13 14.71 22.68
C PRO A 33 -5.85 13.52 23.62
N ARG A 34 -6.91 12.93 24.18
CA ARG A 34 -6.79 11.76 25.05
C ARG A 34 -6.33 10.52 24.29
N VAL A 35 -6.92 10.24 23.13
CA VAL A 35 -6.47 9.14 22.27
C VAL A 35 -5.04 9.38 21.79
N TYR A 36 -4.71 10.61 21.39
CA TYR A 36 -3.35 11.00 21.02
C TYR A 36 -2.34 10.68 22.14
N ALA A 37 -2.62 11.12 23.37
CA ALA A 37 -1.73 10.89 24.51
C ALA A 37 -1.51 9.40 24.80
N VAL A 38 -2.56 8.58 24.71
CA VAL A 38 -2.47 7.13 24.94
C VAL A 38 -1.67 6.45 23.83
N PHE A 39 -1.94 6.77 22.56
CA PHE A 39 -1.23 6.17 21.44
C PHE A 39 0.27 6.49 21.45
N TYR A 40 0.61 7.77 21.69
CA TYR A 40 1.98 8.27 21.68
C TYR A 40 2.74 8.07 23.00
N GLU A 41 2.15 7.40 24.00
CA GLU A 41 2.91 6.94 25.18
C GLU A 41 3.99 5.91 24.78
N ARG A 42 3.66 5.05 23.80
CA ARG A 42 4.58 4.07 23.21
C ARG A 42 4.36 3.99 21.70
N PRO A 43 4.74 5.04 20.94
CA PRO A 43 4.33 5.23 19.55
C PRO A 43 4.61 4.00 18.68
N SER A 44 5.84 3.49 18.73
CA SER A 44 6.24 2.37 17.87
C SER A 44 5.52 1.08 18.20
N ARG A 45 5.30 0.80 19.49
CA ARG A 45 4.56 -0.38 19.93
C ARG A 45 3.08 -0.27 19.57
N SER A 46 2.46 0.89 19.79
CA SER A 46 1.07 1.13 19.43
C SER A 46 0.84 0.96 17.94
N PHE A 47 1.72 1.53 17.11
CA PHE A 47 1.63 1.40 15.66
C PHE A 47 1.83 -0.05 15.19
N GLN A 48 2.83 -0.76 15.74
CA GLN A 48 3.04 -2.18 15.45
C GLN A 48 1.82 -3.04 15.82
N SER A 49 1.19 -2.79 16.97
CA SER A 49 -0.04 -3.50 17.34
C SER A 49 -1.21 -3.19 16.40
N VAL A 50 -1.29 -1.96 15.87
CA VAL A 50 -2.29 -1.62 14.84
C VAL A 50 -2.01 -2.36 13.53
N LEU A 51 -0.74 -2.47 13.10
CA LEU A 51 -0.36 -3.26 11.92
C LEU A 51 -0.76 -4.73 12.09
N GLU A 52 -0.50 -5.31 13.26
CA GLU A 52 -0.82 -6.71 13.60
C GLU A 52 -2.34 -6.96 13.68
N ALA A 53 -3.11 -5.97 14.10
CA ALA A 53 -4.57 -6.07 14.16
C ALA A 53 -5.26 -5.89 12.79
N ASN A 54 -4.58 -5.26 11.84
CA ASN A 54 -5.12 -5.00 10.51
C ASN A 54 -4.94 -6.24 9.61
N SER A 55 -6.05 -6.79 9.12
CA SER A 55 -6.09 -8.06 8.38
C SER A 55 -5.25 -8.12 7.11
N ILE A 56 -4.94 -6.98 6.48
CA ILE A 56 -4.11 -6.90 5.27
C ILE A 56 -2.68 -6.53 5.65
N ALA A 57 -2.50 -5.52 6.50
CA ALA A 57 -1.18 -5.06 6.89
C ALA A 57 -0.44 -6.07 7.77
N SER A 58 -1.14 -7.03 8.39
CA SER A 58 -0.54 -8.11 9.15
C SER A 58 0.13 -9.17 8.28
N GLU A 59 -0.16 -9.25 6.98
CA GLU A 59 0.44 -10.26 6.08
C GLU A 59 1.94 -10.00 5.88
N ASP A 60 2.75 -11.05 5.92
CA ASP A 60 4.23 -10.95 5.93
C ASP A 60 4.79 -10.15 4.75
N VAL A 61 4.24 -10.36 3.54
CA VAL A 61 4.68 -9.65 2.33
C VAL A 61 4.37 -8.15 2.41
N VAL A 62 3.25 -7.77 3.01
CA VAL A 62 2.85 -6.37 3.18
C VAL A 62 3.66 -5.75 4.31
N GLN A 63 3.80 -6.45 5.44
CA GLN A 63 4.63 -6.01 6.56
C GLN A 63 6.08 -5.73 6.12
N ARG A 64 6.64 -6.59 5.25
CA ARG A 64 7.98 -6.41 4.72
C ARG A 64 8.11 -5.06 3.99
N THR A 65 7.20 -4.78 3.06
CA THR A 65 7.21 -3.53 2.29
C THR A 65 6.96 -2.32 3.19
N ILE A 66 6.07 -2.42 4.19
CA ILE A 66 5.85 -1.36 5.20
C ILE A 66 7.14 -1.06 5.96
N ARG A 67 7.88 -2.09 6.37
CA ARG A 67 9.17 -1.92 7.06
C ARG A 67 10.22 -1.27 6.17
N GLU A 68 10.29 -1.65 4.89
CA GLU A 68 11.19 -1.00 3.93
C GLU A 68 10.87 0.49 3.77
N VAL A 69 9.59 0.84 3.62
CA VAL A 69 9.15 2.25 3.62
C VAL A 69 9.54 2.94 4.92
N TRP A 70 9.29 2.31 6.06
CA TRP A 70 9.67 2.87 7.36
C TRP A 70 11.15 3.24 7.41
N LEU A 71 12.04 2.31 7.03
CA LEU A 71 13.49 2.53 7.05
C LEU A 71 13.92 3.69 6.14
N LEU A 72 13.24 3.91 5.01
CA LEU A 72 13.50 5.04 4.12
C LEU A 72 13.13 6.40 4.73
N HIS A 73 12.10 6.44 5.58
CA HIS A 73 11.71 7.61 6.37
C HIS A 73 12.50 7.71 7.69
N GLY A 74 13.35 6.73 7.98
CA GLY A 74 14.26 6.72 9.11
C GLY A 74 15.41 7.74 8.97
N PRO A 75 16.18 7.94 10.06
CA PRO A 75 17.32 8.85 10.05
C PRO A 75 18.49 8.31 9.22
N SER A 76 18.63 6.97 9.12
CA SER A 76 19.79 6.32 8.51
C SER A 76 19.41 5.51 7.29
N PHE A 77 19.88 5.92 6.13
CA PHE A 77 19.70 5.18 4.88
C PHE A 77 20.54 3.88 4.84
N ASP A 78 21.65 3.82 5.59
CA ASP A 78 22.46 2.60 5.72
C ASP A 78 21.69 1.45 6.40
N GLU A 79 20.71 1.76 7.26
CA GLU A 79 19.87 0.74 7.89
C GLU A 79 18.94 0.08 6.87
N TYR A 80 18.37 0.87 5.95
CA TYR A 80 17.66 0.35 4.79
C TYR A 80 18.57 -0.58 3.98
N LEU A 81 19.77 -0.12 3.59
CA LEU A 81 20.72 -0.93 2.81
C LEU A 81 21.08 -2.26 3.50
N LYS A 82 21.33 -2.25 4.80
CA LYS A 82 21.65 -3.46 5.56
C LYS A 82 20.48 -4.43 5.64
N PHE A 83 19.28 -3.90 5.87
CA PHE A 83 18.05 -4.69 5.85
C PHE A 83 17.86 -5.33 4.47
N THR A 84 18.16 -4.57 3.42
CA THR A 84 17.93 -5.00 2.07
C THR A 84 18.98 -5.99 1.56
N ASP A 85 20.26 -5.78 1.82
CA ASP A 85 21.36 -6.58 1.25
C ASP A 85 21.51 -7.96 1.90
N GLY A 86 20.62 -8.36 2.80
CA GLY A 86 20.60 -9.69 3.41
C GLY A 86 21.84 -9.99 4.27
N VAL A 87 22.64 -8.98 4.60
CA VAL A 87 23.90 -9.13 5.38
C VAL A 87 23.63 -9.60 6.82
N HIS A 88 22.38 -9.69 7.26
CA HIS A 88 21.99 -10.38 8.50
C HIS A 88 20.92 -11.46 8.24
N GLY A 89 21.38 -12.68 7.94
CA GLY A 89 20.55 -13.90 7.93
C GLY A 89 20.02 -14.33 9.32
N GLN A 90 19.76 -13.38 10.23
CA GLN A 90 19.33 -13.62 11.61
C GLN A 90 18.38 -12.55 12.16
N LEU A 91 17.88 -11.62 11.33
CA LEU A 91 16.96 -10.57 11.77
C LEU A 91 15.50 -11.02 11.95
N GLU A 92 15.25 -12.32 12.09
CA GLU A 92 13.92 -12.87 12.37
C GLU A 92 13.57 -12.85 13.87
N THR A 93 14.54 -12.61 14.77
CA THR A 93 14.32 -12.74 16.23
C THR A 93 14.38 -11.45 17.04
N ASP A 94 14.85 -10.34 16.48
CA ASP A 94 14.86 -9.05 17.17
C ASP A 94 13.80 -8.09 16.60
N THR A 95 12.54 -8.45 16.84
CA THR A 95 11.34 -7.60 16.68
C THR A 95 11.39 -6.32 17.53
N ARG A 96 12.53 -6.01 18.18
CA ARG A 96 12.68 -4.97 19.21
C ARG A 96 13.57 -3.78 18.83
N ALA A 97 14.28 -3.81 17.70
CA ALA A 97 15.36 -2.84 17.46
C ALA A 97 15.10 -1.75 16.41
N TYR A 98 14.02 -1.79 15.65
CA TYR A 98 13.92 -0.95 14.44
C TYR A 98 12.66 -0.11 14.37
N THR A 99 12.54 0.90 15.23
CA THR A 99 11.51 1.94 15.08
C THR A 99 11.93 3.18 15.85
N HIS A 100 12.26 4.25 15.13
CA HIS A 100 12.39 5.55 15.77
C HIS A 100 11.00 6.10 16.04
N ASP A 101 10.62 6.30 17.29
CA ASP A 101 9.30 6.84 17.68
C ASP A 101 8.93 8.12 16.91
N THR A 102 9.93 8.90 16.49
CA THR A 102 9.78 10.13 15.71
C THR A 102 9.21 9.92 14.30
N THR A 103 9.31 8.70 13.75
CA THR A 103 8.83 8.35 12.41
C THR A 103 7.41 7.81 12.40
N VAL A 104 6.88 7.41 13.56
CA VAL A 104 5.52 6.86 13.71
C VAL A 104 4.43 7.81 13.20
N PRO A 105 4.45 9.12 13.47
CA PRO A 105 3.46 10.04 12.90
C PRO A 105 3.44 9.99 11.37
N LYS A 106 4.63 9.91 10.75
CA LYS A 106 4.74 9.86 9.29
C LYS A 106 4.23 8.53 8.75
N MET A 107 4.56 7.41 9.40
CA MET A 107 4.07 6.10 9.00
C MET A 107 2.56 5.97 9.17
N MET A 108 1.97 6.53 10.23
CA MET A 108 0.51 6.60 10.39
C MET A 108 -0.15 7.37 9.24
N GLN A 109 0.41 8.53 8.88
CA GLN A 109 -0.07 9.33 7.76
C GLN A 109 0.01 8.55 6.44
N ILE A 110 1.13 7.87 6.18
CA ILE A 110 1.33 7.05 4.98
C ILE A 110 0.31 5.91 4.95
N SER A 111 0.12 5.16 6.04
CA SER A 111 -0.82 4.05 6.08
C SER A 111 -2.27 4.51 5.85
N ALA A 112 -2.68 5.63 6.46
CA ALA A 112 -4.00 6.21 6.23
C ALA A 112 -4.18 6.68 4.78
N GLN A 113 -3.14 7.28 4.18
CA GLN A 113 -3.12 7.65 2.77
C GLN A 113 -3.24 6.44 1.84
N ILE A 114 -2.48 5.37 2.10
CA ILE A 114 -2.57 4.12 1.33
C ILE A 114 -3.97 3.51 1.43
N GLN A 115 -4.59 3.50 2.61
CA GLN A 115 -5.95 3.01 2.77
C GLN A 115 -6.97 3.85 1.99
N ARG A 116 -6.86 5.18 2.01
CA ARG A 116 -7.71 6.08 1.20
C ARG A 116 -7.59 5.77 -0.29
N LEU A 117 -6.35 5.65 -0.76
CA LEU A 117 -6.06 5.33 -2.15
C LEU A 117 -6.60 3.96 -2.55
N ALA A 118 -6.43 2.94 -1.69
CA ALA A 118 -6.97 1.61 -1.95
C ALA A 118 -8.50 1.65 -2.12
N CYS A 119 -9.21 2.31 -1.21
CA CYS A 119 -10.66 2.47 -1.27
C CYS A 119 -11.10 3.19 -2.56
N LEU A 120 -10.38 4.25 -2.95
CA LEU A 120 -10.66 4.97 -4.19
C LEU A 120 -10.37 4.15 -5.44
N CYS A 121 -9.19 3.53 -5.52
CA CYS A 121 -8.81 2.69 -6.64
C CYS A 121 -9.83 1.58 -6.86
N LEU A 122 -10.17 0.84 -5.81
CA LEU A 122 -11.18 -0.21 -5.85
C LEU A 122 -12.54 0.34 -6.30
N SER A 123 -13.03 1.42 -5.67
CA SER A 123 -14.31 2.03 -6.04
C SER A 123 -14.37 2.43 -7.51
N THR A 124 -13.32 3.07 -8.01
CA THR A 124 -13.20 3.49 -9.41
C THR A 124 -13.13 2.30 -10.35
N MET A 125 -12.33 1.27 -10.03
CA MET A 125 -12.25 0.03 -10.81
C MET A 125 -13.62 -0.65 -10.93
N ARG A 126 -14.35 -0.80 -9.81
CA ARG A 126 -15.71 -1.37 -9.82
C ARG A 126 -16.67 -0.53 -10.64
N GLN A 127 -16.65 0.80 -10.47
CA GLN A 127 -17.54 1.68 -11.22
C GLN A 127 -17.28 1.58 -12.73
N ASN A 128 -16.01 1.61 -13.15
CA ASN A 128 -15.60 1.48 -14.55
C ASN A 128 -16.00 0.11 -15.11
N PHE A 129 -15.78 -0.96 -14.36
CA PHE A 129 -16.14 -2.31 -14.77
C PHE A 129 -17.65 -2.50 -14.90
N VAL A 130 -18.43 -2.08 -13.89
CA VAL A 130 -19.90 -2.11 -13.90
C VAL A 130 -20.47 -1.33 -15.08
N ASN A 131 -19.93 -0.13 -15.36
CA ASN A 131 -20.34 0.68 -16.49
C ASN A 131 -20.06 -0.01 -17.83
N ALA A 132 -18.87 -0.60 -18.00
CA ALA A 132 -18.47 -1.28 -19.23
C ALA A 132 -19.34 -2.51 -19.52
N ILE A 133 -19.65 -3.33 -18.52
CA ILE A 133 -20.43 -4.55 -18.70
C ILE A 133 -21.95 -4.30 -18.70
N GLY A 134 -22.41 -3.24 -18.03
CA GLY A 134 -23.84 -2.88 -17.96
C GLY A 134 -24.40 -2.48 -19.31
N CYS A 135 -23.56 -1.87 -20.15
CA CYS A 135 -23.90 -1.45 -21.51
C CYS A 135 -23.76 -2.56 -22.57
N THR A 136 -23.22 -3.74 -22.21
CA THR A 136 -22.88 -4.80 -23.18
C THR A 136 -23.53 -6.14 -22.83
N GLY A 137 -24.34 -6.68 -23.75
CA GLY A 137 -24.87 -8.04 -23.67
C GLY A 137 -23.82 -9.06 -24.12
N VAL A 138 -23.63 -10.16 -23.36
CA VAL A 138 -22.77 -11.29 -23.76
C VAL A 138 -23.49 -12.60 -23.43
N GLY A 139 -23.74 -13.42 -24.45
CA GLY A 139 -24.43 -14.71 -24.30
C GLY A 139 -25.89 -14.54 -23.86
N SER A 140 -26.33 -15.36 -22.89
CA SER A 140 -27.71 -15.36 -22.37
C SER A 140 -27.96 -14.35 -21.23
N LEU A 141 -26.90 -13.73 -20.69
CA LEU A 141 -27.00 -12.79 -19.58
C LEU A 141 -27.11 -11.35 -20.10
N GLN A 142 -28.21 -10.69 -19.73
CA GLN A 142 -28.38 -9.26 -20.04
C GLN A 142 -27.38 -8.41 -19.23
N GLY A 143 -26.90 -7.33 -19.84
CA GLY A 143 -25.95 -6.38 -19.24
C GLY A 143 -26.30 -5.95 -17.81
N PRO A 144 -27.56 -5.58 -17.50
CA PRO A 144 -27.97 -5.18 -16.14
C PRO A 144 -27.78 -6.26 -15.08
N VAL A 145 -28.01 -7.53 -15.42
CA VAL A 145 -27.82 -8.66 -14.49
C VAL A 145 -26.33 -8.83 -14.20
N ARG A 146 -25.48 -8.74 -15.22
CA ARG A 146 -24.01 -8.84 -15.06
C ARG A 146 -23.46 -7.68 -14.23
N ALA A 147 -23.93 -6.46 -14.49
CA ALA A 147 -23.60 -5.26 -13.70
C ALA A 147 -23.94 -5.43 -12.22
N GLN A 148 -25.08 -6.06 -11.90
CA GLN A 148 -25.45 -6.34 -10.51
C GLN A 148 -24.48 -7.32 -9.84
N TYR A 149 -24.02 -8.36 -10.54
CA TYR A 149 -23.03 -9.29 -10.00
C TYR A 149 -21.66 -8.64 -9.79
N ALA A 150 -21.24 -7.78 -10.72
CA ALA A 150 -19.98 -7.05 -10.63
C ALA A 150 -19.98 -5.94 -9.57
N GLY A 151 -21.15 -5.44 -9.19
CA GLY A 151 -21.30 -4.42 -8.15
C GLY A 151 -21.21 -4.96 -6.72
N ARG A 152 -20.89 -6.26 -6.53
CA ARG A 152 -20.70 -6.86 -5.21
C ARG A 152 -19.49 -6.27 -4.48
N ASP A 153 -19.40 -6.57 -3.19
CA ASP A 153 -18.25 -6.19 -2.36
C ASP A 153 -17.00 -6.95 -2.79
N PHE A 154 -15.84 -6.32 -2.60
CA PHE A 154 -14.56 -6.92 -2.91
C PHE A 154 -14.26 -8.07 -1.95
N SER A 155 -13.63 -9.10 -2.49
CA SER A 155 -12.98 -10.12 -1.68
C SER A 155 -11.76 -9.54 -0.97
N TRP A 156 -11.38 -10.14 0.16
CA TRP A 156 -10.16 -9.78 0.88
C TRP A 156 -8.91 -9.82 -0.01
N VAL A 157 -8.82 -10.78 -0.94
CA VAL A 157 -7.67 -10.91 -1.86
C VAL A 157 -7.59 -9.73 -2.84
N GLU A 158 -8.73 -9.28 -3.37
CA GLU A 158 -8.77 -8.10 -4.25
C GLU A 158 -8.31 -6.85 -3.51
N GLU A 159 -8.77 -6.67 -2.27
CA GLU A 159 -8.31 -5.56 -1.43
C GLU A 159 -6.81 -5.67 -1.13
N ALA A 160 -6.36 -6.83 -0.65
CA ALA A 160 -4.97 -7.05 -0.27
C ALA A 160 -4.00 -6.81 -1.43
N ASN A 161 -4.35 -7.20 -2.65
CA ASN A 161 -3.55 -6.95 -3.84
C ASN A 161 -3.39 -5.45 -4.12
N VAL A 162 -4.49 -4.67 -4.06
CA VAL A 162 -4.42 -3.22 -4.28
C VAL A 162 -3.59 -2.54 -3.19
N PHE A 163 -3.77 -2.92 -1.92
CA PHE A 163 -2.95 -2.42 -0.82
C PHE A 163 -1.46 -2.72 -1.04
N TRP A 164 -1.13 -3.97 -1.36
CA TRP A 164 0.25 -4.40 -1.60
C TRP A 164 0.90 -3.62 -2.76
N ILE A 165 0.18 -3.43 -3.87
CA ILE A 165 0.65 -2.63 -5.01
C ILE A 165 0.93 -1.19 -4.59
N LEU A 166 0.00 -0.56 -3.85
CA LEU A 166 0.16 0.81 -3.39
C LEU A 166 1.37 0.97 -2.46
N TRP A 167 1.62 -0.01 -1.58
CA TRP A 167 2.82 -0.05 -0.76
C TRP A 167 4.10 -0.17 -1.60
N HIS A 168 4.11 -0.98 -2.67
CA HIS A 168 5.26 -1.07 -3.56
C HIS A 168 5.49 0.19 -4.40
N LEU A 169 4.43 0.82 -4.89
CA LEU A 169 4.52 2.11 -5.59
C LEU A 169 5.08 3.18 -4.65
N ARG A 170 4.64 3.18 -3.38
CA ARG A 170 5.15 4.07 -2.35
C ARG A 170 6.62 3.82 -2.06
N HIS A 171 6.98 2.56 -1.79
CA HIS A 171 8.36 2.14 -1.55
C HIS A 171 9.27 2.56 -2.70
N TYR A 172 8.92 2.22 -3.93
CA TYR A 172 9.72 2.55 -5.10
C TYR A 172 9.92 4.07 -5.27
N SER A 173 8.87 4.86 -5.07
CA SER A 173 8.93 6.33 -5.17
C SER A 173 9.77 6.96 -4.06
N ASP A 174 9.62 6.47 -2.82
CA ASP A 174 10.41 6.94 -1.66
C ASP A 174 11.89 6.57 -1.83
N LEU A 175 12.19 5.36 -2.32
CA LEU A 175 13.56 4.90 -2.58
C LEU A 175 14.23 5.77 -3.63
N HIS A 176 13.54 6.11 -4.71
CA HIS A 176 14.07 6.98 -5.75
C HIS A 176 14.37 8.39 -5.21
N THR A 177 13.44 8.94 -4.43
CA THR A 177 13.60 10.24 -3.77
C THR A 177 14.80 10.23 -2.83
N ARG A 178 14.88 9.24 -1.93
CA ARG A 178 15.94 9.13 -0.94
C ARG A 178 17.30 8.86 -1.58
N GLY A 179 17.40 7.91 -2.50
CA GLY A 179 18.64 7.61 -3.22
C GLY A 179 19.19 8.81 -3.98
N SER A 180 18.32 9.64 -4.57
CA SER A 180 18.72 10.90 -5.21
C SER A 180 19.34 11.89 -4.21
N HIS A 181 18.77 12.02 -3.01
CA HIS A 181 19.33 12.88 -1.95
C HIS A 181 20.67 12.38 -1.41
N GLU A 182 20.86 11.06 -1.33
CA GLU A 182 22.10 10.43 -0.88
C GLU A 182 23.20 10.38 -1.98
N ASN A 183 22.99 11.04 -3.12
CA ASN A 183 23.90 11.07 -4.27
C ASN A 183 24.35 9.68 -4.74
N TRP A 184 23.39 8.75 -4.82
CA TRP A 184 23.66 7.40 -5.29
C TRP A 184 24.41 7.40 -6.63
N PRO A 185 25.48 6.58 -6.77
CA PRO A 185 26.28 6.54 -7.99
C PRO A 185 25.43 6.06 -9.18
N ALA A 186 25.83 6.41 -10.40
CA ALA A 186 25.08 6.06 -11.62
C ALA A 186 24.87 4.54 -11.81
N SER A 187 25.72 3.70 -11.20
CA SER A 187 25.52 2.23 -11.13
C SER A 187 24.29 1.81 -10.31
N SER A 188 23.63 2.74 -9.61
CA SER A 188 22.39 2.48 -8.87
C SER A 188 21.17 2.31 -9.79
N ALA A 189 21.29 2.68 -11.07
CA ALA A 189 20.29 2.31 -12.07
C ALA A 189 20.13 0.78 -12.20
N GLU A 190 21.23 0.03 -12.05
CA GLU A 190 21.20 -1.44 -12.00
C GLU A 190 20.43 -1.93 -10.76
N ARG A 191 20.60 -1.27 -9.60
CA ARG A 191 19.85 -1.58 -8.37
C ARG A 191 18.35 -1.32 -8.48
N PHE A 192 17.95 -0.28 -9.22
CA PHE A 192 16.54 -0.03 -9.52
C PHE A 192 15.96 -1.06 -10.50
N ALA A 193 16.78 -1.60 -11.41
CA ALA A 193 16.38 -2.73 -12.24
C ALA A 193 16.26 -4.03 -11.41
N GLU A 194 17.19 -4.26 -10.48
CA GLU A 194 17.19 -5.37 -9.51
C GLU A 194 16.02 -5.31 -8.53
N TYR A 195 15.41 -4.14 -8.31
CA TYR A 195 14.25 -3.98 -7.43
C TYR A 195 13.11 -4.94 -7.76
N ARG A 196 12.86 -5.21 -9.05
CA ARG A 196 11.81 -6.15 -9.48
C ARG A 196 12.08 -7.57 -9.04
N GLU A 197 13.30 -8.03 -9.30
CA GLU A 197 13.74 -9.39 -8.97
C GLU A 197 13.72 -9.59 -7.46
N ARG A 198 14.24 -8.60 -6.73
CA ARG A 198 14.30 -8.58 -5.27
C ARG A 198 12.92 -8.60 -4.59
N ASN A 199 11.92 -7.95 -5.19
CA ASN A 199 10.56 -7.86 -4.66
C ASN A 199 9.60 -8.86 -5.32
N SER A 200 10.12 -9.84 -6.06
CA SER A 200 9.33 -10.86 -6.77
C SER A 200 8.18 -10.29 -7.60
N LEU A 201 8.42 -9.17 -8.29
CA LEU A 201 7.41 -8.52 -9.13
C LEU A 201 7.27 -9.26 -10.48
N HIS A 202 6.64 -10.44 -10.43
CA HIS A 202 6.31 -11.28 -11.59
C HIS A 202 5.39 -10.58 -12.61
N MET A 203 5.23 -11.18 -13.80
CA MET A 203 4.49 -10.56 -14.91
C MET A 203 3.05 -10.17 -14.55
N TYR A 204 2.37 -10.97 -13.72
CA TYR A 204 1.00 -10.70 -13.27
C TYR A 204 0.92 -9.45 -12.38
N HIS A 205 1.95 -9.21 -11.56
CA HIS A 205 2.04 -7.98 -10.78
C HIS A 205 2.25 -6.76 -11.65
N ALA A 206 3.03 -6.87 -12.73
CA ALA A 206 3.24 -5.74 -13.64
C ALA A 206 1.92 -5.27 -14.28
N GLU A 207 1.02 -6.22 -14.62
CA GLU A 207 -0.32 -5.88 -15.10
C GLU A 207 -1.13 -5.17 -14.01
N MET A 208 -1.19 -5.75 -12.80
CA MET A 208 -1.96 -5.13 -11.71
C MET A 208 -1.39 -3.76 -11.30
N ILE A 209 -0.07 -3.60 -11.28
CA ILE A 209 0.63 -2.33 -11.06
C ILE A 209 0.23 -1.32 -12.13
N SER A 210 0.19 -1.73 -13.40
CA SER A 210 -0.22 -0.85 -14.51
C SER A 210 -1.68 -0.41 -14.37
N VAL A 211 -2.58 -1.33 -14.00
CA VAL A 211 -4.00 -1.03 -13.76
C VAL A 211 -4.16 -0.06 -12.59
N VAL A 212 -3.54 -0.34 -11.43
CA VAL A 212 -3.58 0.58 -10.28
C VAL A 212 -2.99 1.94 -10.65
N SER A 213 -1.87 1.97 -11.37
CA SER A 213 -1.22 3.22 -11.78
C SER A 213 -2.06 4.04 -12.76
N ALA A 214 -2.77 3.39 -13.69
CA ALA A 214 -3.71 4.05 -14.58
C ALA A 214 -4.89 4.66 -13.81
N ILE A 215 -5.43 3.93 -12.82
CA ILE A 215 -6.49 4.47 -11.96
C ILE A 215 -5.97 5.63 -11.10
N LEU A 216 -4.75 5.55 -10.58
CA LEU A 216 -4.13 6.67 -9.86
C LEU A 216 -3.97 7.89 -10.77
N ASN A 217 -3.58 7.69 -12.04
CA ASN A 217 -3.52 8.76 -13.04
C ASN A 217 -4.90 9.40 -13.27
N ASP A 218 -5.95 8.59 -13.44
CA ASP A 218 -7.34 9.07 -13.58
C ASP A 218 -7.81 9.85 -12.34
N LEU A 219 -7.26 9.53 -11.16
CA LEU A 219 -7.49 10.25 -9.90
C LEU A 219 -6.62 11.52 -9.76
N GLY A 220 -5.77 11.83 -10.75
CA GLY A 220 -4.92 13.03 -10.80
C GLY A 220 -3.50 12.82 -10.25
N LEU A 221 -3.11 11.60 -9.87
CA LEU A 221 -1.75 11.27 -9.46
C LEU A 221 -0.94 10.88 -10.69
N ASN A 222 -0.16 11.81 -11.23
CA ASN A 222 0.59 11.61 -12.47
C ASN A 222 1.74 10.59 -12.28
N PRO A 223 1.68 9.39 -12.88
CA PRO A 223 2.77 8.43 -12.84
C PRO A 223 3.91 8.90 -13.75
N ILE A 224 5.14 8.57 -13.39
CA ILE A 224 6.31 8.84 -14.22
C ILE A 224 7.03 7.53 -14.50
N TYR A 225 7.12 7.20 -15.78
CA TYR A 225 7.79 5.99 -16.25
C TYR A 225 9.20 6.31 -16.74
N SER A 226 10.17 5.54 -16.28
CA SER A 226 11.57 5.62 -16.70
C SER A 226 11.94 4.37 -17.49
N TYR A 227 12.01 4.50 -18.82
CA TYR A 227 12.42 3.42 -19.72
C TYR A 227 13.90 3.56 -20.09
N PRO A 228 14.70 2.47 -20.11
CA PRO A 228 16.08 2.52 -20.57
C PRO A 228 16.19 3.10 -21.98
N GLY A 229 16.93 4.20 -22.15
CA GLY A 229 17.18 4.84 -23.45
C GLY A 229 16.06 5.75 -23.96
N LEU A 230 14.95 5.92 -23.23
CA LEU A 230 13.88 6.86 -23.51
C LEU A 230 13.84 7.96 -22.44
N ARG A 231 13.28 9.14 -22.77
CA ARG A 231 13.00 10.17 -21.77
C ARG A 231 11.84 9.73 -20.88
N GLU A 232 11.78 10.30 -19.68
CA GLU A 232 10.64 10.13 -18.77
C GLU A 232 9.33 10.51 -19.47
N CYS A 233 8.32 9.66 -19.33
CA CYS A 233 6.99 9.85 -19.93
C CYS A 233 5.90 9.80 -18.86
N GLU A 234 4.87 10.62 -19.03
CA GLU A 234 3.68 10.69 -18.15
C GLU A 234 2.68 9.56 -18.43
N GLU A 235 2.75 8.97 -19.62
CA GLU A 235 2.00 7.78 -19.99
C GLU A 235 2.97 6.65 -20.34
N SER A 236 2.60 5.42 -19.98
CA SER A 236 3.31 4.24 -20.49
C SER A 236 3.15 4.24 -22.03
N PRO A 237 4.22 4.45 -22.82
CA PRO A 237 4.16 4.39 -24.28
C PRO A 237 3.73 2.99 -24.77
N GLU A 238 3.83 2.00 -23.89
CA GLU A 238 3.31 0.66 -24.02
C GLU A 238 2.03 0.54 -23.18
N ALA A 239 0.90 1.01 -23.71
CA ALA A 239 -0.42 0.52 -23.28
C ALA A 239 -0.63 -0.98 -23.62
N SER A 240 0.46 -1.71 -23.88
CA SER A 240 0.46 -2.97 -24.58
C SER A 240 0.61 -4.11 -23.59
N TRP A 241 -0.52 -4.78 -23.41
CA TRP A 241 -0.71 -6.21 -23.12
C TRP A 241 0.31 -7.19 -23.75
N GLY A 242 1.24 -6.73 -24.61
CA GLY A 242 2.25 -7.53 -25.27
C GLY A 242 3.52 -7.80 -24.45
N TYR A 243 3.91 -6.93 -23.50
CA TYR A 243 5.18 -7.07 -22.77
C TYR A 243 5.14 -6.62 -21.29
N PRO A 244 4.27 -7.18 -20.44
CA PRO A 244 4.16 -6.81 -19.02
C PRO A 244 5.48 -6.91 -18.24
N VAL A 245 6.38 -7.82 -18.63
CA VAL A 245 7.72 -7.96 -18.01
C VAL A 245 8.59 -6.71 -18.23
N GLN A 246 8.35 -5.95 -19.30
CA GLN A 246 9.16 -4.80 -19.71
C GLN A 246 8.59 -3.46 -19.24
N THR A 247 7.30 -3.38 -18.91
CA THR A 247 6.66 -2.15 -18.40
C THR A 247 7.30 -1.78 -17.07
N PRO A 248 8.04 -0.67 -16.90
CA PRO A 248 8.74 -0.31 -15.67
C PRO A 248 7.77 0.08 -14.55
N LEU A 249 8.22 0.04 -13.29
CA LEU A 249 7.39 0.59 -12.19
C LEU A 249 7.35 2.11 -12.33
N PRO A 250 6.15 2.72 -12.26
CA PRO A 250 6.05 4.16 -12.24
C PRO A 250 6.48 4.72 -10.88
N ARG A 251 7.12 5.88 -10.90
CA ARG A 251 7.35 6.71 -9.72
C ARG A 251 6.27 7.77 -9.61
N PHE A 252 5.88 8.14 -8.40
CA PHE A 252 4.93 9.21 -8.12
C PHE A 252 5.62 10.29 -7.28
N HIS A 253 5.40 11.56 -7.63
CA HIS A 253 5.92 12.68 -6.84
C HIS A 253 5.17 12.89 -5.53
N SER A 254 3.88 12.57 -5.53
CA SER A 254 3.00 12.66 -4.38
C SER A 254 1.96 11.56 -4.47
N PHE A 255 1.46 11.16 -3.30
CA PHE A 255 0.30 10.29 -3.14
C PHE A 255 -0.88 11.06 -2.54
N GLU A 256 -0.75 12.38 -2.40
CA GLU A 256 -1.79 13.25 -1.84
C GLU A 256 -2.83 13.56 -2.92
N LEU A 257 -4.09 13.30 -2.60
CA LEU A 257 -5.22 13.64 -3.44
C LEU A 257 -5.85 14.94 -2.95
N GLU A 258 -6.32 15.76 -3.89
CA GLU A 258 -7.16 16.90 -3.56
C GLU A 258 -8.51 16.42 -3.00
N ASP A 259 -9.05 17.20 -2.05
CA ASP A 259 -10.19 16.88 -1.17
C ASP A 259 -11.32 16.13 -1.90
N THR A 260 -11.35 14.82 -1.71
CA THR A 260 -12.35 13.93 -2.30
C THR A 260 -13.31 13.47 -1.20
N HIS A 261 -14.61 13.50 -1.48
CA HIS A 261 -15.59 12.82 -0.64
C HIS A 261 -15.44 11.31 -0.84
N ILE A 262 -14.48 10.71 -0.15
CA ILE A 262 -14.15 9.29 -0.28
C ILE A 262 -15.03 8.47 0.65
N THR A 263 -15.70 7.45 0.11
CA THR A 263 -16.22 6.35 0.93
C THR A 263 -15.05 5.48 1.33
N ILE A 264 -14.67 5.54 2.61
CA ILE A 264 -13.59 4.75 3.18
C ILE A 264 -14.22 3.62 3.96
N TRP A 265 -13.72 2.40 3.77
CA TRP A 265 -14.14 1.24 4.56
C TRP A 265 -12.93 0.63 5.28
N PRO A 266 -13.17 -0.02 6.44
CA PRO A 266 -12.15 -0.82 7.07
C PRO A 266 -11.81 -2.04 6.19
N PRO A 267 -10.58 -2.56 6.26
CA PRO A 267 -10.20 -3.77 5.53
C PRO A 267 -11.12 -4.94 5.85
N GLN A 268 -11.45 -5.76 4.86
CA GLN A 268 -12.24 -6.97 5.09
C GLN A 268 -11.49 -7.93 6.03
N PRO A 269 -12.19 -8.73 6.85
CA PRO A 269 -11.53 -9.80 7.60
C PRO A 269 -10.97 -10.85 6.64
N LYS A 270 -9.81 -11.42 6.99
CA LYS A 270 -9.23 -12.54 6.24
C LYS A 270 -10.16 -13.76 6.34
N PRO A 271 -10.60 -14.37 5.22
CA PRO A 271 -11.42 -15.58 5.27
C PRO A 271 -10.63 -16.77 5.83
N GLU A 272 -11.29 -17.64 6.61
CA GLU A 272 -10.66 -18.82 7.24
C GLU A 272 -10.09 -19.82 6.23
N ASP A 273 -10.71 -19.91 5.04
CA ASP A 273 -10.35 -20.86 3.98
C ASP A 273 -9.29 -20.33 3.00
N VAL A 274 -8.84 -19.07 3.14
CA VAL A 274 -7.76 -18.54 2.31
C VAL A 274 -6.44 -19.02 2.86
N ASP A 275 -5.98 -20.15 2.32
CA ASP A 275 -4.68 -20.71 2.60
C ASP A 275 -3.60 -19.65 2.32
N HIS A 276 -2.57 -19.53 3.16
CA HIS A 276 -1.46 -18.59 2.92
C HIS A 276 -0.84 -18.81 1.53
N HIS A 277 -0.95 -20.05 1.02
CA HIS A 277 -0.58 -20.43 -0.33
C HIS A 277 -1.46 -19.80 -1.42
N ALA A 278 -2.75 -19.52 -1.24
CA ALA A 278 -3.56 -18.87 -2.29
C ALA A 278 -3.19 -17.39 -2.48
N PHE A 279 -2.73 -16.75 -1.40
CA PHE A 279 -2.10 -15.43 -1.46
C PHE A 279 -0.69 -15.55 -2.07
N ALA A 280 0.14 -16.50 -1.62
CA ALA A 280 1.50 -16.73 -2.11
C ALA A 280 1.62 -17.31 -3.54
N PHE A 281 0.62 -18.03 -4.07
CA PHE A 281 0.63 -18.55 -5.46
C PHE A 281 0.52 -17.42 -6.48
N ASN A 282 0.05 -16.24 -6.09
CA ASN A 282 0.22 -15.03 -6.89
C ASN A 282 1.64 -14.43 -6.77
N PHE A 283 2.40 -14.74 -5.70
CA PHE A 283 3.72 -14.14 -5.38
C PHE A 283 4.95 -15.02 -5.70
N GLU A 284 4.81 -16.35 -5.87
CA GLU A 284 5.95 -17.29 -6.01
C GLU A 284 5.94 -18.15 -7.31
N SER A 285 5.32 -17.70 -8.41
CA SER A 285 5.39 -18.41 -9.72
C SER A 285 5.97 -17.61 -10.89
#